data_AF-A0A1X7U067-F1
#
_entry.id   AF-A0A1X7U067-F1
#
_cell.length_a   1.000
_cell.length_b   1.000
_cell.length_c   1.000
_cell.angle_alpha   90.00
_cell.angle_beta   90.00
_cell.angle_gamma   90.00
#
_symmetry.space_group_name_H-M   'P 1'
#
loop_
_entity.id
_entity.type
_entity.pdbx_description
1 polymer ?
#
loop_
_entity_poly.entity_id
_entity_poly.type
_entity_poly.pdbx_seq_one_letter_code
_entity_poly.pdbx_strand_id
1 'polypeptide(L)'
;MELYCETCDVVICCDCTVRTHKDHEYDFVSASYTKYCQELEGSLNPVKGEIEGLKKVLSALAEREGAIRERGGVIEEIHQMVEEMIAVLRQSVTDAKLKVLSEQTKSAEMTLSLPFGVFLRTGSSQQVLRSKRQIMERVSEFTAGINVEELHPKEKADFLLSKDIKSLNHIGDIIIPSQYRVNKIDRITPAGNAVSFSLSMEAPDSSLLSVPLSSLRCSLVPVGKSDQPIHTTVTTTSTDPGVYRIQCNPSSRGKT
;
A
#
# COMPACT_ATOMS: atom_id res chain seq x y z
N MET A 1 -77.32 5.55 -17.18
CA MET A 1 -76.74 5.56 -15.82
C MET A 1 -75.81 4.36 -15.75
N GLU A 2 -74.53 4.61 -15.54
CA GLU A 2 -73.49 3.56 -15.54
C GLU A 2 -73.10 3.28 -14.09
N LEU A 3 -73.06 1.99 -13.73
CA LEU A 3 -72.77 1.51 -12.38
C LEU A 3 -71.50 0.65 -12.43
N TYR A 4 -70.76 0.62 -11.35
CA TYR A 4 -69.59 -0.22 -11.16
C TYR A 4 -69.89 -1.29 -10.13
N CYS A 5 -69.76 -2.57 -10.49
CA CYS A 5 -69.92 -3.66 -9.55
C CYS A 5 -68.61 -3.94 -8.83
N GLU A 6 -68.54 -3.53 -7.56
CA GLU A 6 -67.37 -3.71 -6.68
C GLU A 6 -67.03 -5.19 -6.47
N THR A 7 -68.03 -6.07 -6.46
CA THR A 7 -67.82 -7.52 -6.30
C THR A 7 -67.21 -8.18 -7.54
N CYS A 8 -67.50 -7.66 -8.74
CA CYS A 8 -67.07 -8.28 -10.00
C CYS A 8 -66.00 -7.49 -10.75
N ASP A 9 -65.64 -6.29 -10.27
CA ASP A 9 -64.65 -5.39 -10.88
C ASP A 9 -64.99 -5.00 -12.33
N VAL A 10 -66.29 -4.77 -12.61
CA VAL A 10 -66.80 -4.48 -13.97
C VAL A 10 -67.86 -3.39 -13.97
N VAL A 11 -67.92 -2.63 -15.07
CA VAL A 11 -69.00 -1.67 -15.35
C VAL A 11 -70.25 -2.42 -15.81
N ILE A 12 -71.40 -2.09 -15.23
CA ILE A 12 -72.69 -2.72 -15.47
C ILE A 12 -73.79 -1.65 -15.72
N CYS A 13 -74.90 -2.07 -16.33
CA CYS A 13 -76.11 -1.24 -16.48
C CYS A 13 -77.15 -1.54 -15.38
N CYS A 14 -78.23 -0.75 -15.32
CA CYS A 14 -79.31 -0.94 -14.35
C CYS A 14 -80.02 -2.30 -14.48
N ASP A 15 -80.14 -2.87 -15.68
CA ASP A 15 -80.79 -4.18 -15.83
C ASP A 15 -79.94 -5.31 -15.24
N CYS A 16 -78.62 -5.16 -15.27
CA CYS A 16 -77.68 -6.11 -14.69
C CYS A 16 -77.82 -6.18 -13.17
N THR A 17 -78.21 -5.09 -12.49
CA THR A 17 -78.36 -5.07 -11.02
C THR A 17 -79.54 -5.88 -10.53
N VAL A 18 -80.54 -6.17 -11.37
CA VAL A 18 -81.72 -6.96 -10.95
C VAL A 18 -81.57 -8.43 -11.31
N ARG A 19 -80.74 -8.75 -12.32
CA ARG A 19 -80.60 -10.10 -12.86
C ARG A 19 -79.35 -10.81 -12.37
N THR A 20 -78.18 -10.27 -12.75
CA THR A 20 -76.90 -10.98 -12.62
C THR A 20 -76.11 -10.51 -11.40
N HIS A 21 -76.28 -9.25 -10.99
CA HIS A 21 -75.54 -8.60 -9.89
C HIS A 21 -76.47 -8.23 -8.72
N LYS A 22 -77.53 -9.00 -8.50
CA LYS A 22 -78.62 -8.67 -7.56
C LYS A 22 -78.17 -8.50 -6.11
N ASP A 23 -77.25 -9.36 -5.69
CA ASP A 23 -76.75 -9.38 -4.32
C ASP A 23 -75.29 -8.90 -4.26
N HIS A 24 -74.81 -8.23 -5.32
CA HIS A 24 -73.45 -7.69 -5.38
C HIS A 24 -73.43 -6.23 -4.96
N GLU A 25 -72.32 -5.81 -4.39
CA GLU A 25 -72.07 -4.40 -4.11
C GLU A 25 -71.78 -3.67 -5.43
N TYR A 26 -72.44 -2.53 -5.62
CA TYR A 26 -72.20 -1.65 -6.75
C TYR A 26 -72.44 -0.20 -6.37
N ASP A 27 -71.73 0.71 -7.03
CA ASP A 27 -71.89 2.16 -6.87
C ASP A 27 -71.88 2.84 -8.25
N PHE A 28 -72.11 4.14 -8.31
CA PHE A 28 -71.95 4.92 -9.52
C PHE A 28 -70.50 4.89 -10.00
N VAL A 29 -70.29 4.73 -11.30
CA VAL A 29 -68.94 4.73 -11.89
C VAL A 29 -68.14 5.98 -11.48
N SER A 30 -68.77 7.15 -11.37
CA SER A 30 -68.09 8.38 -10.92
C SER A 30 -67.59 8.31 -9.47
N ALA A 31 -68.32 7.63 -8.59
CA ALA A 31 -67.95 7.46 -7.19
C ALA A 31 -66.82 6.43 -7.04
N SER A 32 -66.97 5.25 -7.64
CA SER A 32 -65.92 4.23 -7.68
C SER A 32 -64.65 4.73 -8.36
N TYR A 33 -64.76 5.46 -9.47
CA TYR A 33 -63.60 6.10 -10.13
C TYR A 33 -62.84 7.01 -9.18
N THR A 34 -63.54 7.89 -8.47
CA THR A 34 -62.90 8.82 -7.51
C THR A 34 -62.21 8.06 -6.38
N LYS A 35 -62.86 7.04 -5.81
CA LYS A 35 -62.30 6.17 -4.78
C LYS A 35 -61.03 5.47 -5.26
N TYR A 36 -61.09 4.77 -6.40
CA TYR A 36 -59.94 4.01 -6.91
C TYR A 36 -58.81 4.91 -7.41
N CYS A 37 -59.10 6.10 -7.95
CA CYS A 37 -58.06 7.08 -8.25
C CYS A 37 -57.28 7.48 -6.99
N GLN A 38 -57.96 7.71 -5.87
CA GLN A 38 -57.30 8.05 -4.60
C GLN A 38 -56.47 6.88 -4.05
N GLU A 39 -56.99 5.65 -4.11
CA GLU A 39 -56.26 4.45 -3.69
C GLU A 39 -55.01 4.18 -4.54
N LEU A 40 -55.13 4.33 -5.87
CA LEU A 40 -54.01 4.20 -6.80
C LEU A 40 -52.97 5.29 -6.57
N GLU A 41 -53.38 6.54 -6.37
CA GLU A 41 -52.48 7.65 -6.08
C GLU A 41 -51.74 7.42 -4.75
N GLY A 42 -52.45 6.95 -3.71
CA GLY A 42 -51.88 6.51 -2.45
C GLY A 42 -50.84 5.40 -2.61
N SER A 43 -51.11 4.42 -3.48
CA SER A 43 -50.23 3.28 -3.76
C SER A 43 -49.01 3.66 -4.62
N LEU A 44 -49.13 4.65 -5.49
CA LEU A 44 -48.04 5.12 -6.36
C LEU A 44 -47.03 6.02 -5.63
N ASN A 45 -47.46 6.71 -4.57
CA ASN A 45 -46.59 7.60 -3.80
C ASN A 45 -45.34 6.90 -3.22
N PRO A 46 -45.45 5.74 -2.55
CA PRO A 46 -44.29 4.96 -2.10
C PRO A 46 -43.36 4.55 -3.25
N VAL A 47 -43.92 4.10 -4.37
CA VAL A 47 -43.16 3.63 -5.55
C VAL A 47 -42.31 4.77 -6.13
N LYS A 48 -42.85 5.99 -6.16
CA LYS A 48 -42.10 7.18 -6.60
C LYS A 48 -40.89 7.47 -5.70
N GLY A 49 -41.05 7.25 -4.39
CA GLY A 49 -39.95 7.36 -3.42
C GLY A 49 -38.86 6.32 -3.66
N GLU A 50 -39.24 5.05 -3.88
CA GLU A 50 -38.32 3.95 -4.19
C GLU A 50 -37.54 4.20 -5.49
N ILE A 51 -38.21 4.67 -6.55
CA ILE A 51 -37.55 5.04 -7.81
C ILE A 51 -36.49 6.12 -7.58
N GLU A 52 -36.78 7.13 -6.77
CA GLU A 52 -35.82 8.19 -6.46
C GLU A 52 -34.65 7.68 -5.61
N GLY A 53 -34.90 6.73 -4.69
CA GLY A 53 -33.87 6.01 -3.96
C GLY A 53 -32.93 5.22 -4.89
N LEU A 54 -33.49 4.47 -5.84
CA LEU A 54 -32.72 3.70 -6.82
C LEU A 54 -31.85 4.59 -7.71
N LYS A 55 -32.33 5.77 -8.12
CA LYS A 55 -31.50 6.74 -8.86
C LYS A 55 -30.27 7.16 -8.05
N LYS A 56 -30.43 7.44 -6.75
CA LYS A 56 -29.30 7.81 -5.88
C LYS A 56 -28.30 6.66 -5.75
N VAL A 57 -28.78 5.42 -5.63
CA VAL A 57 -27.93 4.23 -5.61
C VAL A 57 -27.15 4.09 -6.92
N LEU A 58 -27.81 4.25 -8.07
CA LEU A 58 -27.15 4.19 -9.38
C LEU A 58 -26.06 5.25 -9.53
N SER A 59 -26.32 6.50 -9.11
CA SER A 59 -25.31 7.56 -9.11
C SER A 59 -24.11 7.21 -8.23
N ALA A 60 -24.35 6.71 -7.01
CA ALA A 60 -23.28 6.30 -6.10
C ALA A 60 -22.45 5.13 -6.64
N LEU A 61 -23.09 4.17 -7.33
CA LEU A 61 -22.41 3.06 -8.00
C LEU A 61 -21.54 3.58 -9.16
N ALA A 62 -22.05 4.50 -9.98
CA ALA A 62 -21.29 5.10 -11.08
C ALA A 62 -20.07 5.89 -10.58
N GLU A 63 -20.21 6.67 -9.51
CA GLU A 63 -19.09 7.35 -8.85
C GLU A 63 -18.05 6.35 -8.34
N ARG A 64 -18.51 5.26 -7.72
CA ARG A 64 -17.61 4.22 -7.21
C ARG A 64 -16.88 3.48 -8.33
N GLU A 65 -17.56 3.16 -9.42
CA GLU A 65 -16.98 2.56 -10.62
C GLU A 65 -15.91 3.47 -11.23
N GLY A 66 -16.21 4.78 -11.36
CA GLY A 66 -15.24 5.77 -11.82
C GLY A 66 -13.98 5.79 -10.97
N ALA A 67 -14.15 5.85 -9.64
CA ALA A 67 -13.02 5.81 -8.70
C ALA A 67 -12.23 4.49 -8.75
N ILE A 68 -12.88 3.35 -9.02
CA ILE A 68 -12.18 2.07 -9.21
C ILE A 68 -11.38 2.09 -10.50
N ARG A 69 -11.93 2.62 -11.60
CA ARG A 69 -11.24 2.69 -12.90
C ARG A 69 -10.03 3.62 -12.85
N GLU A 70 -10.15 4.78 -12.20
CA GLU A 70 -9.02 5.69 -11.97
C GLU A 70 -7.94 5.03 -11.10
N ARG A 71 -8.34 4.32 -10.04
CA ARG A 71 -7.42 3.59 -9.16
C ARG A 71 -6.89 2.30 -9.79
N GLY A 72 -7.45 1.83 -10.90
CA GLY A 72 -6.84 0.85 -11.79
C GLY A 72 -5.49 1.31 -12.34
N GLY A 73 -5.17 2.60 -12.24
CA GLY A 73 -3.84 3.18 -12.50
C GLY A 73 -2.74 2.79 -11.51
N VAL A 74 -2.99 1.85 -10.60
CA VAL A 74 -1.91 1.21 -9.81
C VAL A 74 -0.93 0.45 -10.72
N ILE A 75 -1.30 0.17 -11.98
CA ILE A 75 -0.38 -0.43 -12.96
C ILE A 75 0.84 0.47 -13.20
N GLU A 76 0.66 1.78 -13.34
CA GLU A 76 1.75 2.73 -13.52
C GLU A 76 2.65 2.78 -12.29
N GLU A 77 2.08 2.75 -11.08
CA GLU A 77 2.84 2.69 -9.84
C GLU A 77 3.64 1.38 -9.72
N ILE A 78 3.05 0.25 -10.13
CA ILE A 78 3.74 -1.05 -10.19
C ILE A 78 4.88 -1.00 -11.20
N HIS A 79 4.65 -0.48 -12.40
CA HIS A 79 5.69 -0.33 -13.42
C HIS A 79 6.86 0.52 -12.91
N GLN A 80 6.55 1.68 -12.32
CA GLN A 80 7.56 2.57 -11.74
C GLN A 80 8.38 1.87 -10.64
N MET A 81 7.73 1.17 -9.72
CA MET A 81 8.40 0.43 -8.66
C MET A 81 9.31 -0.68 -9.22
N VAL A 82 8.85 -1.43 -10.23
CA VAL A 82 9.66 -2.46 -10.88
C VAL A 82 10.89 -1.85 -11.57
N GLU A 83 10.74 -0.72 -12.24
CA GLU A 83 11.87 -0.01 -12.86
C GLU A 83 12.89 0.47 -11.82
N GLU A 84 12.43 1.02 -10.70
CA GLU A 84 13.30 1.42 -9.58
C GLU A 84 14.05 0.23 -8.98
N MET A 85 13.37 -0.90 -8.78
CA MET A 85 14.00 -2.13 -8.30
C MET A 85 15.07 -2.64 -9.27
N ILE A 86 14.80 -2.62 -10.58
CA ILE A 86 15.79 -2.97 -11.61
C ILE A 86 16.99 -2.03 -11.54
N ALA A 87 16.77 -0.72 -11.36
CA ALA A 87 17.85 0.25 -11.24
C ALA A 87 18.73 -0.02 -10.02
N VAL A 88 18.15 -0.24 -8.84
CA VAL A 88 18.87 -0.56 -7.60
C VAL A 88 19.65 -1.87 -7.72
N LEU A 89 19.05 -2.91 -8.30
CA LEU A 89 19.71 -4.19 -8.53
C LEU A 89 20.92 -4.04 -9.48
N ARG A 90 20.75 -3.33 -10.59
CA ARG A 90 21.85 -3.06 -11.53
C ARG A 90 22.98 -2.30 -10.86
N GLN A 91 22.66 -1.27 -10.08
CA GLN A 91 23.66 -0.46 -9.39
C GLN A 91 24.41 -1.27 -8.34
N SER A 92 23.70 -1.96 -7.44
CA SER A 92 24.33 -2.76 -6.37
C SER A 92 25.26 -3.85 -6.91
N VAL A 93 24.84 -4.55 -7.97
CA VAL A 93 25.67 -5.57 -8.62
C VAL A 93 26.91 -4.95 -9.28
N THR A 94 26.75 -3.80 -9.96
CA THR A 94 27.86 -3.11 -10.62
C THR A 94 28.85 -2.57 -9.60
N ASP A 95 28.37 -1.91 -8.54
CA ASP A 95 29.19 -1.34 -7.47
C ASP A 95 29.99 -2.42 -6.74
N ALA A 96 29.37 -3.58 -6.46
CA ALA A 96 30.06 -4.71 -5.86
C ALA A 96 31.23 -5.21 -6.73
N LYS A 97 30.99 -5.41 -8.05
CA LYS A 97 32.04 -5.84 -8.99
C LYS A 97 33.16 -4.79 -9.12
N LEU A 98 32.81 -3.51 -9.23
CA LEU A 98 33.77 -2.41 -9.31
C LEU A 98 34.60 -2.28 -8.03
N LYS A 99 34.00 -2.52 -6.87
CA LYS A 99 34.72 -2.51 -5.58
C LYS A 99 35.79 -3.60 -5.53
N VAL A 100 35.46 -4.83 -5.94
CA VAL A 100 36.43 -5.93 -6.03
C VAL A 100 37.58 -5.56 -6.96
N LEU A 101 37.28 -5.04 -8.15
CA LEU A 101 38.32 -4.60 -9.09
C LEU A 101 39.16 -3.45 -8.52
N SER A 102 38.56 -2.49 -7.82
CA SER A 102 39.28 -1.39 -7.17
C SER A 102 40.23 -1.88 -6.09
N GLU A 103 39.82 -2.86 -5.28
CA GLU A 103 40.67 -3.49 -4.27
C GLU A 103 41.84 -4.25 -4.91
N GLN A 104 41.59 -4.98 -6.01
CA GLN A 104 42.65 -5.65 -6.78
C GLN A 104 43.64 -4.64 -7.40
N THR A 105 43.15 -3.54 -7.97
CA THR A 105 44.00 -2.46 -8.51
C THR A 105 44.87 -1.84 -7.43
N LYS A 106 44.31 -1.52 -6.25
CA LYS A 106 45.09 -0.97 -5.13
C LYS A 106 46.17 -1.94 -4.65
N SER A 107 45.86 -3.24 -4.58
CA SER A 107 46.83 -4.27 -4.23
C SER A 107 47.98 -4.35 -5.26
N ALA A 108 47.65 -4.28 -6.55
CA ALA A 108 48.63 -4.27 -7.63
C ALA A 108 49.51 -3.01 -7.62
N GLU A 109 48.91 -1.82 -7.43
CA GLU A 109 49.62 -0.55 -7.30
C GLU A 109 50.56 -0.51 -6.09
N MET A 110 50.11 -1.03 -4.95
CA MET A 110 50.94 -1.16 -3.75
C MET A 110 52.13 -2.09 -4.00
N THR A 111 51.93 -3.15 -4.78
CA THR A 111 53.01 -4.05 -5.21
C THR A 111 54.00 -3.36 -6.14
N LEU A 112 53.53 -2.48 -7.04
CA LEU A 112 54.34 -1.76 -8.01
C LEU A 112 55.09 -0.54 -7.43
N SER A 113 54.54 0.12 -6.42
CA SER A 113 55.10 1.35 -5.81
C SER A 113 56.34 1.12 -4.93
N LEU A 114 56.93 -0.07 -5.00
CA LEU A 114 58.08 -0.47 -4.21
C LEU A 114 59.30 0.45 -4.44
N PRO A 115 59.86 1.08 -3.39
CA PRO A 115 60.88 2.12 -3.54
C PRO A 115 62.28 1.60 -3.90
N PHE A 116 62.47 0.28 -4.06
CA PHE A 116 63.78 -0.30 -4.41
C PHE A 116 64.31 0.23 -5.75
N GLY A 117 63.41 0.46 -6.73
CA GLY A 117 63.78 1.03 -8.02
C GLY A 117 64.36 2.45 -7.92
N VAL A 118 63.90 3.24 -6.95
CA VAL A 118 64.39 4.61 -6.71
C VAL A 118 65.75 4.57 -5.99
N PHE A 119 65.89 3.77 -4.93
CA PHE A 119 67.14 3.65 -4.16
C PHE A 119 68.32 3.16 -5.02
N LEU A 120 68.08 2.23 -5.96
CA LEU A 120 69.09 1.77 -6.90
C LEU A 120 69.47 2.82 -7.96
N ARG A 121 68.58 3.77 -8.27
CA ARG A 121 68.82 4.84 -9.26
C ARG A 121 69.46 6.09 -8.66
N THR A 122 69.22 6.39 -7.39
CA THR A 122 69.68 7.64 -6.73
C THR A 122 70.75 7.44 -5.66
N GLY A 123 70.94 6.22 -5.16
CA GLY A 123 71.97 5.91 -4.16
C GLY A 123 73.38 5.91 -4.76
N SER A 124 74.38 6.35 -3.98
CA SER A 124 75.78 6.22 -4.41
C SER A 124 76.22 4.74 -4.42
N SER A 125 77.14 4.38 -5.31
CA SER A 125 77.61 3.00 -5.48
C SER A 125 78.09 2.36 -4.17
N GLN A 126 78.72 3.14 -3.29
CA GLN A 126 79.17 2.66 -1.98
C GLN A 126 78.02 2.40 -0.99
N GLN A 127 76.97 3.22 -1.01
CA GLN A 127 75.79 3.03 -0.15
C GLN A 127 74.98 1.80 -0.58
N VAL A 128 74.81 1.59 -1.89
CA VAL A 128 74.14 0.40 -2.42
C VAL A 128 74.90 -0.88 -2.04
N LEU A 129 76.22 -0.88 -2.13
CA LEU A 129 77.04 -2.05 -1.78
C LEU A 129 77.01 -2.35 -0.27
N ARG A 130 77.01 -1.32 0.60
CA ARG A 130 76.91 -1.50 2.06
C ARG A 130 75.57 -2.09 2.48
N SER A 131 74.48 -1.71 1.80
CA SER A 131 73.13 -2.16 2.12
C SER A 131 72.67 -3.37 1.29
N LYS A 132 73.53 -3.91 0.40
CA LYS A 132 73.20 -4.98 -0.56
C LYS A 132 72.47 -6.17 0.06
N ARG A 133 73.00 -6.70 1.17
CA ARG A 133 72.45 -7.90 1.82
C ARG A 133 71.02 -7.65 2.32
N GLN A 134 70.81 -6.55 3.05
CA GLN A 134 69.50 -6.16 3.56
C GLN A 134 68.50 -5.87 2.43
N ILE A 135 68.96 -5.26 1.33
CA ILE A 135 68.11 -5.01 0.16
C ILE A 135 67.70 -6.34 -0.48
N MET A 136 68.64 -7.27 -0.68
CA MET A 136 68.34 -8.58 -1.26
C MET A 136 67.41 -9.42 -0.38
N GLU A 137 67.60 -9.42 0.94
CA GLU A 137 66.71 -10.12 1.88
C GLU A 137 65.28 -9.55 1.82
N ARG A 138 65.14 -8.22 1.89
CA ARG A 138 63.82 -7.57 1.78
C ARG A 138 63.15 -7.79 0.42
N VAL A 139 63.92 -7.79 -0.67
CA VAL A 139 63.39 -8.12 -1.99
C VAL A 139 62.94 -9.58 -2.02
N SER A 140 63.72 -10.52 -1.50
CA SER A 140 63.36 -11.95 -1.47
C SER A 140 62.11 -12.22 -0.63
N GLU A 141 62.03 -11.65 0.58
CA GLU A 141 60.84 -11.74 1.44
C GLU A 141 59.60 -11.14 0.76
N PHE A 142 59.77 -9.98 0.12
CA PHE A 142 58.68 -9.35 -0.60
C PHE A 142 58.22 -10.19 -1.79
N THR A 143 59.16 -10.68 -2.63
CA THR A 143 58.84 -11.48 -3.83
C THR A 143 58.14 -12.78 -3.46
N ALA A 144 58.51 -13.39 -2.33
CA ALA A 144 57.86 -14.59 -1.80
C ALA A 144 56.42 -14.34 -1.32
N GLY A 145 56.07 -13.09 -0.98
CA GLY A 145 54.73 -12.69 -0.57
C GLY A 145 53.82 -12.22 -1.72
N ILE A 146 54.34 -12.04 -2.93
CA ILE A 146 53.53 -11.63 -4.09
C ILE A 146 52.79 -12.85 -4.64
N ASN A 147 51.47 -12.86 -4.48
CA ASN A 147 50.60 -13.83 -5.13
C ASN A 147 50.02 -13.24 -6.44
N VAL A 148 50.68 -13.50 -7.56
CA VAL A 148 50.26 -12.98 -8.88
C VAL A 148 48.89 -13.54 -9.30
N GLU A 149 48.54 -14.75 -8.88
CA GLU A 149 47.24 -15.37 -9.18
C GLU A 149 46.06 -14.60 -8.54
N GLU A 150 46.26 -14.01 -7.36
CA GLU A 150 45.24 -13.20 -6.68
C GLU A 150 45.00 -11.83 -7.33
N LEU A 151 45.96 -11.35 -8.13
CA LEU A 151 45.89 -10.07 -8.84
C LEU A 151 45.17 -10.16 -10.19
N HIS A 152 44.90 -11.36 -10.71
CA HIS A 152 44.12 -11.51 -11.94
C HIS A 152 42.66 -11.07 -11.73
N PRO A 153 42.03 -10.42 -12.74
CA PRO A 153 40.62 -10.01 -12.64
C PRO A 153 39.72 -11.22 -12.37
N LYS A 154 39.10 -11.26 -11.19
CA LYS A 154 38.21 -12.35 -10.77
C LYS A 154 36.80 -12.16 -11.32
N GLU A 155 36.39 -10.91 -11.49
CA GLU A 155 35.06 -10.54 -11.99
C GLU A 155 34.99 -10.62 -13.51
N LYS A 156 33.89 -11.21 -14.03
CA LYS A 156 33.56 -11.24 -15.45
C LYS A 156 32.45 -10.25 -15.77
N ALA A 157 32.41 -9.75 -17.00
CA ALA A 157 31.35 -8.84 -17.46
C ALA A 157 29.98 -9.55 -17.62
N ASP A 158 29.97 -10.88 -17.67
CA ASP A 158 28.77 -11.64 -17.96
C ASP A 158 27.85 -11.68 -16.73
N PHE A 159 26.59 -11.25 -16.91
CA PHE A 159 25.52 -11.41 -15.93
C PHE A 159 24.61 -12.55 -16.39
N LEU A 160 24.53 -13.63 -15.61
CA LEU A 160 23.61 -14.74 -15.87
C LEU A 160 22.42 -14.64 -14.92
N LEU A 161 21.23 -14.41 -15.48
CA LEU A 161 19.98 -14.42 -14.72
C LEU A 161 19.52 -15.88 -14.56
N SER A 162 19.56 -16.40 -13.33
CA SER A 162 18.87 -17.64 -12.99
C SER A 162 17.36 -17.37 -12.90
N LYS A 163 16.57 -18.06 -13.73
CA LYS A 163 15.12 -17.85 -13.86
C LYS A 163 14.29 -18.66 -12.85
N ASP A 164 14.90 -19.31 -11.87
CA ASP A 164 14.19 -20.19 -10.92
C ASP A 164 13.49 -19.36 -9.82
N ILE A 165 12.49 -18.58 -10.22
CA ILE A 165 11.71 -17.70 -9.35
C ILE A 165 10.57 -18.54 -8.73
N LYS A 166 10.87 -19.25 -7.63
CA LYS A 166 9.89 -20.11 -6.96
C LYS A 166 9.10 -19.45 -5.83
N SER A 167 9.42 -18.21 -5.44
CA SER A 167 8.60 -17.47 -4.46
C SER A 167 8.87 -15.96 -4.52
N LEU A 168 7.96 -15.22 -5.12
CA LEU A 168 7.85 -13.75 -5.00
C LEU A 168 6.65 -13.39 -4.12
N ASN A 169 6.42 -14.12 -3.03
CA ASN A 169 5.20 -13.94 -2.23
C ASN A 169 5.14 -12.60 -1.46
N HIS A 170 6.06 -11.67 -1.71
CA HIS A 170 6.18 -10.40 -0.96
C HIS A 170 6.62 -9.19 -1.82
N ILE A 171 6.68 -9.31 -3.15
CA ILE A 171 7.13 -8.20 -4.00
C ILE A 171 6.00 -7.83 -4.95
N GLY A 172 5.38 -6.66 -4.72
CA GLY A 172 4.31 -6.13 -5.56
C GLY A 172 2.90 -6.58 -5.21
N ASP A 173 2.66 -7.02 -3.96
CA ASP A 173 1.30 -7.36 -3.54
C ASP A 173 0.36 -6.13 -3.62
N ILE A 174 -0.71 -6.28 -4.38
CA ILE A 174 -1.81 -5.32 -4.44
C ILE A 174 -2.68 -5.54 -3.20
N ILE A 175 -2.51 -4.65 -2.22
CA ILE A 175 -3.18 -4.71 -0.92
C ILE A 175 -4.64 -4.26 -1.09
N ILE A 176 -5.60 -5.15 -0.75
CA ILE A 176 -7.04 -4.81 -0.69
C ILE A 176 -7.40 -4.38 0.74
N PRO A 177 -7.69 -3.10 1.01
CA PRO A 177 -7.78 -2.58 2.38
C PRO A 177 -8.85 -3.22 3.28
N SER A 178 -9.88 -3.87 2.72
CA SER A 178 -10.99 -4.45 3.49
C SER A 178 -10.64 -5.74 4.23
N GLN A 179 -9.45 -6.31 4.03
CA GLN A 179 -9.06 -7.62 4.57
C GLN A 179 -8.14 -7.52 5.80
N TYR A 180 -7.71 -6.32 6.19
CA TYR A 180 -6.72 -6.12 7.24
C TYR A 180 -7.35 -5.68 8.55
N ARG A 181 -6.79 -6.16 9.67
CA ARG A 181 -7.24 -5.82 11.02
C ARG A 181 -6.27 -4.82 11.64
N VAL A 182 -6.81 -3.77 12.24
CA VAL A 182 -6.02 -2.83 13.05
C VAL A 182 -6.16 -3.25 14.50
N ASN A 183 -5.05 -3.66 15.11
CA ASN A 183 -5.03 -4.08 16.52
C ASN A 183 -4.25 -3.07 17.34
N LYS A 184 -4.74 -2.79 18.54
CA LYS A 184 -4.00 -2.00 19.53
C LYS A 184 -3.09 -2.93 20.32
N ILE A 185 -1.79 -2.66 20.28
CA ILE A 185 -0.77 -3.57 20.82
C ILE A 185 -0.46 -3.26 22.28
N ASP A 186 -0.50 -1.98 22.67
CA ASP A 186 -0.11 -1.55 24.00
C ASP A 186 -1.22 -0.80 24.75
N ARG A 187 -0.98 -0.57 26.04
CA ARG A 187 -1.84 0.28 26.86
C ARG A 187 -1.54 1.75 26.54
N ILE A 188 -2.56 2.58 26.68
CA ILE A 188 -2.38 4.03 26.60
C ILE A 188 -1.41 4.46 27.69
N THR A 189 -0.30 5.07 27.28
CA THR A 189 0.71 5.61 28.19
C THR A 189 0.68 7.13 28.16
N PRO A 190 0.57 7.79 29.32
CA PRO A 190 0.74 9.23 29.42
C PRO A 190 2.21 9.59 29.23
N ALA A 191 2.48 10.54 28.33
CA ALA A 191 3.80 11.10 28.05
C ALA A 191 3.73 12.62 28.22
N GLY A 192 3.78 13.08 29.47
CA GLY A 192 3.59 14.50 29.80
C GLY A 192 2.16 14.98 29.50
N ASN A 193 2.04 15.98 28.63
CA ASN A 193 0.74 16.48 28.15
C ASN A 193 0.18 15.66 26.96
N ALA A 194 0.95 14.71 26.45
CA ALA A 194 0.58 13.87 25.32
C ALA A 194 0.17 12.47 25.80
N VAL A 195 -0.63 11.81 24.97
CA VAL A 195 -1.03 10.42 25.15
C VAL A 195 -0.45 9.63 23.98
N SER A 196 0.16 8.47 24.26
CA SER A 196 0.71 7.60 23.23
C SER A 196 0.27 6.15 23.34
N PHE A 197 0.08 5.50 22.20
CA PHE A 197 -0.20 4.07 22.07
C PHE A 197 0.25 3.57 20.69
N SER A 198 0.31 2.26 20.53
CA SER A 198 0.82 1.56 19.35
C SER A 198 -0.28 0.75 18.69
N LEU A 199 -0.33 0.81 17.36
CA LEU A 199 -1.23 0.04 16.51
C LEU A 199 -0.42 -0.87 15.58
N SER A 200 -0.86 -2.11 15.39
CA SER A 200 -0.41 -2.99 14.31
C SER A 200 -1.48 -3.05 13.23
N MET A 201 -1.03 -3.28 11.99
CA MET A 201 -1.89 -3.75 10.91
C MET A 201 -1.55 -5.21 10.62
N GLU A 202 -2.55 -6.08 10.68
CA GLU A 202 -2.40 -7.51 10.45
C GLU A 202 -3.13 -7.91 9.17
N ALA A 203 -2.45 -8.73 8.36
CA ALA A 203 -3.01 -9.40 7.19
C ALA A 203 -3.92 -10.58 7.60
N PRO A 204 -4.73 -11.13 6.68
CA PRO A 204 -5.60 -12.27 6.95
C PRO A 204 -4.87 -13.51 7.51
N ASP A 205 -3.61 -13.68 7.14
CA ASP A 205 -2.73 -14.75 7.62
C ASP A 205 -2.06 -14.42 8.97
N SER A 206 -2.46 -13.31 9.61
CA SER A 206 -1.92 -12.78 10.88
C SER A 206 -0.48 -12.25 10.78
N SER A 207 0.07 -12.07 9.58
CA SER A 207 1.37 -11.41 9.40
C SER A 207 1.25 -9.88 9.58
N LEU A 208 2.31 -9.25 10.11
CA LEU A 208 2.37 -7.79 10.27
C LEU A 208 2.59 -7.10 8.92
N LEU A 209 1.69 -6.20 8.56
CA LEU A 209 1.77 -5.41 7.35
C LEU A 209 2.47 -4.07 7.62
N SER A 210 3.53 -3.79 6.86
CA SER A 210 4.24 -2.51 6.89
C SER A 210 3.93 -1.66 5.66
N VAL A 211 3.19 -0.58 5.87
CA VAL A 211 2.95 0.50 4.89
C VAL A 211 3.78 1.77 5.20
N PRO A 212 4.13 2.56 4.17
CA PRO A 212 4.82 3.84 4.36
C PRO A 212 4.02 4.85 5.20
N LEU A 213 4.70 5.67 6.00
CA LEU A 213 4.07 6.72 6.80
C LEU A 213 3.30 7.74 5.95
N SER A 214 3.76 8.02 4.73
CA SER A 214 3.08 8.91 3.78
C SER A 214 1.69 8.41 3.38
N SER A 215 1.45 7.10 3.47
CA SER A 215 0.18 6.46 3.12
C SER A 215 -0.77 6.33 4.31
N LEU A 216 -0.35 6.75 5.51
CA LEU A 216 -1.12 6.60 6.75
C LEU A 216 -1.70 7.93 7.21
N ARG A 217 -2.99 7.88 7.57
CA ARG A 217 -3.65 8.97 8.29
C ARG A 217 -4.41 8.40 9.48
N CYS A 218 -4.05 8.84 10.67
CA CYS A 218 -4.79 8.54 11.89
C CYS A 218 -5.65 9.76 12.27
N SER A 219 -6.81 9.54 12.87
CA SER A 219 -7.66 10.59 13.42
C SER A 219 -8.43 10.02 14.60
N LEU A 220 -8.37 10.69 15.74
CA LEU A 220 -9.02 10.24 16.98
C LEU A 220 -10.24 11.11 17.26
N VAL A 221 -11.40 10.48 17.42
CA VAL A 221 -12.66 11.16 17.73
C VAL A 221 -13.07 10.82 19.16
N PRO A 222 -13.29 11.80 20.05
CA PRO A 222 -13.73 11.55 21.42
C PRO A 222 -15.17 10.99 21.42
N VAL A 223 -15.42 9.93 22.18
CA VAL A 223 -16.77 9.40 22.38
C VAL A 223 -17.58 10.41 23.22
N GLY A 224 -18.68 10.95 22.67
CA GLY A 224 -19.64 11.79 23.40
C GLY A 224 -19.35 13.31 23.43
N LYS A 225 -18.44 13.83 22.60
CA LYS A 225 -18.25 15.28 22.36
C LYS A 225 -18.43 15.61 20.87
N SER A 226 -18.48 16.90 20.52
CA SER A 226 -18.54 17.36 19.12
C SER A 226 -17.49 16.64 18.25
N ASP A 227 -17.87 16.23 17.03
CA ASP A 227 -17.14 15.38 16.07
C ASP A 227 -15.77 15.90 15.59
N GLN A 228 -15.14 16.84 16.30
CA GLN A 228 -13.84 17.38 15.93
C GLN A 228 -12.71 16.38 16.25
N PRO A 229 -11.94 15.94 15.24
CA PRO A 229 -10.81 15.02 15.46
C PRO A 229 -9.70 15.70 16.27
N ILE A 230 -9.09 14.95 17.19
CA ILE A 230 -7.88 15.36 17.89
C ILE A 230 -6.70 15.25 16.90
N HIS A 231 -5.82 16.25 16.92
CA HIS A 231 -4.58 16.20 16.15
C HIS A 231 -3.69 15.03 16.62
N THR A 232 -3.31 14.18 15.67
CA THR A 232 -2.47 13.00 15.91
C THR A 232 -1.20 13.05 15.07
N THR A 233 -0.08 12.69 15.68
CA THR A 233 1.18 12.39 14.99
C THR A 233 1.36 10.88 14.93
N VAL A 234 1.70 10.36 13.76
CA VAL A 234 2.00 8.93 13.55
C VAL A 234 3.49 8.78 13.28
N THR A 235 4.15 7.90 14.01
CA THR A 235 5.57 7.58 13.83
C THR A 235 5.79 6.08 13.73
N THR A 236 6.84 5.66 13.03
CA THR A 236 7.27 4.26 13.00
C THR A 236 8.20 3.98 14.17
N THR A 237 8.12 2.78 14.74
CA THR A 237 9.13 2.27 15.68
C THR A 237 10.25 1.60 14.91
N SER A 238 11.50 1.94 15.19
CA SER A 238 12.65 1.37 14.47
C SER A 238 12.88 -0.12 14.73
N THR A 239 12.22 -0.68 15.75
CA THR A 239 12.40 -2.06 16.23
C THR A 239 11.41 -3.05 15.62
N ASP A 240 10.23 -2.59 15.19
CA ASP A 240 9.11 -3.46 14.84
C ASP A 240 8.43 -2.97 13.55
N PRO A 241 8.81 -3.51 12.37
CA PRO A 241 8.15 -3.23 11.11
C PRO A 241 6.65 -3.56 11.18
N GLY A 242 5.78 -2.67 10.69
CA GLY A 242 4.32 -2.85 10.76
C GLY A 242 3.67 -2.42 12.09
N VAL A 243 4.45 -1.84 13.01
CA VAL A 243 3.96 -1.21 14.24
C VAL A 243 4.09 0.31 14.15
N TYR A 244 2.99 1.00 14.43
CA TYR A 244 2.87 2.45 14.35
C TYR A 244 2.57 3.03 15.72
N ARG A 245 3.34 4.03 16.13
CA ARG A 245 3.09 4.80 17.36
C ARG A 245 2.26 6.02 17.05
N ILE A 246 1.13 6.14 17.74
CA ILE A 246 0.19 7.25 17.61
C ILE A 246 0.35 8.12 18.85
N GLN A 247 0.61 9.39 18.64
CA GLN A 247 0.71 10.39 19.69
C GLN A 247 -0.36 11.47 19.48
N CYS A 248 -1.09 11.82 20.53
CA CYS A 248 -2.08 12.88 20.49
C CYS A 248 -2.00 13.78 21.72
N ASN A 249 -2.36 15.05 21.55
CA ASN A 249 -2.46 16.02 22.63
C ASN A 249 -3.94 16.32 22.86
N PRO A 250 -4.58 15.77 23.91
CA PRO A 250 -5.96 16.07 24.20
C PRO A 250 -6.10 17.54 24.65
N SER A 251 -6.71 18.39 23.82
CA SER A 251 -6.90 19.84 24.08
C SER A 251 -7.85 20.18 25.24
N SER A 252 -8.22 19.23 26.10
CA SER A 252 -8.99 19.52 27.30
C SER A 252 -8.42 18.77 28.50
N ARG A 253 -7.95 19.51 29.51
CA ARG A 253 -7.80 19.02 30.89
C ARG A 253 -9.17 18.57 31.40
N GLY A 254 -9.54 17.33 31.10
CA GLY A 254 -10.57 16.63 31.87
C GLY A 254 -9.94 16.27 33.20
N LYS A 255 -10.31 17.01 34.26
CA LYS A 255 -10.06 16.57 35.63
C LYS A 255 -10.71 15.18 35.79
N THR A 256 -9.90 14.20 36.18
CA THR A 256 -10.36 12.98 36.86
C THR A 256 -11.21 13.35 38.07
#